data_AF-A0A7X7VX41-F1
#
_entry.id   AF-A0A7X7VX41-F1
#
_cell.length_a   1.000
_cell.length_b   1.000
_cell.length_c   1.000
_cell.angle_alpha   90.00
_cell.angle_beta   90.00
_cell.angle_gamma   90.00
#
_symmetry.space_group_name_H-M   'P 1'
#
loop_
_entity.id
_entity.type
_entity.pdbx_description
1 polymer ?
#
loop_
_entity_poly.entity_id
_entity_poly.type
_entity_poly.pdbx_seq_one_letter_code
_entity_poly.pdbx_strand_id
1 'polypeptide(L)' 'MPNSVYKIIELVGTSPDSWEAAAKNAVETASKTLKDLRIA' A
#
# COMPACT_ATOMS: atom_id res chain seq x y z
N MET A 1 20.07 2.58 -1.91
CA MET A 1 20.36 2.89 -3.32
C MET A 1 20.41 4.40 -3.44
N PRO A 2 21.61 5.01 -3.59
CA PRO A 2 21.72 6.45 -3.75
C PRO A 2 21.03 6.84 -5.08
N ASN A 3 20.08 7.78 -5.01
CA ASN A 3 19.26 8.33 -6.12
C ASN A 3 17.96 7.59 -6.52
N SER A 4 17.41 6.69 -5.70
CA SER A 4 16.09 6.12 -5.98
C SER A 4 14.96 7.14 -5.75
N VAL A 5 14.19 7.44 -6.80
CA VAL A 5 12.99 8.29 -6.73
C VAL A 5 11.78 7.43 -6.40
N TYR A 6 11.06 7.79 -5.34
CA TYR A 6 9.85 7.09 -4.91
C TYR A 6 8.64 8.01 -5.04
N LYS A 7 7.51 7.44 -5.42
CA LYS A 7 6.22 8.12 -5.43
C LYS A 7 5.45 7.75 -4.17
N ILE A 8 5.15 8.74 -3.34
CA ILE A 8 4.23 8.57 -2.21
C ILE A 8 2.81 8.75 -2.74
N ILE A 9 1.93 7.81 -2.41
CA ILE A 9 0.51 7.84 -2.75
C ILE A 9 -0.32 7.51 -1.51
N GLU A 10 -1.49 8.11 -1.39
CA GLU A 10 -2.46 7.73 -0.37
C GLU A 10 -3.31 6.56 -0.86
N LEU A 11 -3.58 5.62 0.04
CA LEU A 11 -4.37 4.42 -0.21
C LEU A 11 -5.50 4.35 0.81
N VAL A 12 -6.69 4.01 0.34
CA VAL A 12 -7.86 3.79 1.20
C VAL A 12 -8.36 2.39 0.94
N GLY A 13 -8.41 1.58 2.00
CA GLY A 13 -9.03 0.26 1.99
C GLY A 13 -10.22 0.23 2.92
N THR A 14 -11.11 -0.72 2.68
CA THR A 14 -12.31 -0.94 3.50
C THR A 14 -12.38 -2.41 3.89
N SER A 15 -12.84 -2.66 5.11
CA SER A 15 -13.19 -4.00 5.58
C SER A 15 -14.33 -3.89 6.59
N PRO A 16 -15.30 -4.82 6.56
CA PRO A 16 -16.34 -4.91 7.59
C PRO A 16 -15.81 -5.42 8.93
N ASP A 17 -14.63 -6.07 8.94
CA ASP A 17 -14.15 -6.80 10.12
C ASP A 17 -13.29 -5.94 11.04
N SER A 18 -12.29 -5.25 10.49
CA SER A 18 -11.36 -4.43 11.28
C SER A 18 -10.57 -3.45 10.40
N TRP A 19 -9.95 -2.45 11.04
CA TRP A 19 -9.09 -1.50 10.37
C TRP A 19 -7.81 -2.16 9.83
N GLU A 20 -7.26 -3.18 10.52
CA GLU A 20 -6.10 -3.95 10.06
C GLU A 20 -6.42 -4.70 8.77
N ALA A 21 -7.60 -5.32 8.69
CA ALA A 21 -8.08 -5.98 7.49
C ALA A 21 -8.26 -4.98 6.34
N ALA A 22 -8.79 -3.79 6.63
CA ALA A 22 -8.94 -2.72 5.64
C ALA A 22 -7.58 -2.27 5.08
N ALA A 23 -6.59 -2.06 5.95
CA ALA A 23 -5.23 -1.69 5.56
C ALA A 23 -4.57 -2.78 4.71
N LYS A 24 -4.69 -4.05 5.12
CA LYS A 24 -4.17 -5.19 4.37
C LYS A 24 -4.77 -5.25 2.96
N ASN A 25 -6.09 -5.10 2.82
CA ASN A 25 -6.77 -5.13 1.53
C ASN A 25 -6.28 -4.02 0.57
N ALA A 26 -6.02 -2.82 1.11
CA ALA A 26 -5.48 -1.71 0.33
C ALA A 26 -4.08 -2.04 -0.23
N VAL A 27 -3.20 -2.56 0.62
CA VAL A 27 -1.82 -2.91 0.25
C VAL A 27 -1.81 -4.08 -0.74
N GLU A 28 -2.61 -5.13 -0.52
CA GLU A 28 -2.72 -6.26 -1.44
C GLU A 28 -3.20 -5.82 -2.82
N THR A 29 -4.19 -4.93 -2.89
CA THR A 29 -4.68 -4.40 -4.16
C THR A 29 -3.61 -3.58 -4.88
N ALA A 30 -2.91 -2.69 -4.17
CA ALA A 30 -1.82 -1.90 -4.71
C ALA A 30 -0.67 -2.78 -5.24
N SER A 31 -0.36 -3.89 -4.55
CA SER A 31 0.73 -4.79 -4.93
C SER A 31 0.53 -5.54 -6.26
N LYS A 32 -0.71 -5.59 -6.76
CA LYS A 32 -1.01 -6.20 -8.07
C LYS A 32 -0.43 -5.40 -9.23
N THR A 33 -0.25 -4.09 -9.07
CA THR A 33 0.19 -3.19 -10.14
C THR A 33 1.47 -2.43 -9.81
N LEU A 34 1.70 -2.12 -8.54
CA LEU A 34 2.87 -1.37 -8.07
C LEU A 34 3.96 -2.34 -7.60
N LYS A 35 5.20 -2.08 -8.04
CA LYS A 35 6.40 -2.82 -7.64
C LYS A 35 7.17 -2.02 -6.59
N ASP A 36 7.95 -2.74 -5.77
CA ASP A 36 8.79 -2.15 -4.72
C ASP A 36 8.03 -1.25 -3.74
N LEU A 37 6.80 -1.66 -3.37
CA LEU A 37 6.02 -1.04 -2.30
C LEU A 37 6.80 -1.06 -0.98
N ARG A 38 6.87 0.09 -0.31
CA ARG A 38 7.49 0.26 1.00
C ARG A 38 6.57 1.09 1.88
N ILE A 39 6.51 0.71 3.16
CA ILE A 39 5.77 1.43 4.19
C ILE A 39 6.83 2.19 5.00
N ALA A 40 6.62 3.50 5.20
CA ALA A 40 7.49 4.40 5.95
C ALA A 40 6.68 5.16 7.00
#